data_AF-A0A5S4TI67-F1
#
_entry.id   AF-A0A5S4TI67-F1
#
_cell.length_a   1.000
_cell.length_b   1.000
_cell.length_c   1.000
_cell.angle_alpha   90.00
_cell.angle_beta   90.00
_cell.angle_gamma   90.00
#
_symmetry.space_group_name_H-M   'P 1'
#
loop_
_entity.id
_entity.type
_entity.pdbx_description
1 polymer ?
#
loop_
_entity_poly.entity_id
_entity_poly.type
_entity_poly.pdbx_seq_one_letter_code
_entity_poly.pdbx_strand_id
1 'polypeptide(L)'
;MTASIVGWAHSRFGKLEGETLEGLITKVAAEALEHAGIGPGDVDEIVLGHFNAGFSAQDFTASLVLQTDDRLRFKPATRVENAC
;
A
#
# COMPACT_ATOMS: atom_id res chain seq x y z
N MET A 1 1.62 -17.42 19.77
CA MET A 1 2.12 -16.35 18.88
C MET A 1 0.87 -15.58 18.46
N THR A 2 0.78 -14.29 18.79
CA THR A 2 -0.46 -13.50 18.62
C THR A 2 -0.17 -12.40 17.62
N ALA A 3 -1.02 -12.27 16.60
CA ALA A 3 -0.96 -11.15 15.66
C ALA A 3 -1.65 -9.91 16.26
N SER A 4 -1.18 -8.73 15.92
CA SER A 4 -1.76 -7.46 16.36
C SER A 4 -1.64 -6.42 15.27
N ILE A 5 -2.64 -5.55 15.13
CA ILE A 5 -2.61 -4.40 14.23
C ILE A 5 -1.98 -3.25 15.01
N VAL A 6 -0.83 -2.78 14.56
CA VAL A 6 -0.05 -1.73 15.25
C VAL A 6 -0.20 -0.34 14.61
N GLY A 7 -0.67 -0.27 13.37
CA GLY A 7 -0.99 0.99 12.72
C GLY A 7 -1.95 0.84 11.55
N TRP A 8 -2.54 1.96 11.13
CA TRP A 8 -3.52 2.02 10.06
C TRP A 8 -3.59 3.44 9.49
N ALA A 9 -4.09 3.55 8.26
CA ALA A 9 -4.44 4.80 7.63
C ALA A 9 -5.48 4.56 6.53
N HIS A 10 -6.18 5.60 6.10
CA HIS A 10 -7.06 5.55 4.94
C HIS A 10 -7.18 6.93 4.30
N SER A 11 -7.40 6.94 2.98
CA SER A 11 -7.72 8.18 2.28
C SER A 11 -9.16 8.61 2.57
N ARG A 12 -9.46 9.87 2.24
CA ARG A 12 -10.85 10.35 2.18
C ARG A 12 -11.65 9.45 1.22
N PHE A 13 -12.85 9.05 1.63
CA PHE A 13 -13.78 8.35 0.76
C PHE A 13 -14.46 9.31 -0.23
N GLY A 14 -14.61 8.86 -1.47
CA GLY A 14 -15.30 9.59 -2.53
C GLY A 14 -14.46 9.71 -3.81
N LYS A 15 -14.95 10.52 -4.76
CA LYS A 15 -14.22 10.81 -5.99
C LYS A 15 -13.06 11.77 -5.67
N LEU A 16 -11.84 11.33 -5.92
CA LEU A 16 -10.62 12.12 -5.72
C LEU A 16 -10.05 12.50 -7.08
N GLU A 17 -10.46 13.65 -7.60
CA GLU A 17 -9.97 14.16 -8.88
C GLU A 17 -8.53 14.65 -8.73
N GLY A 18 -7.65 14.22 -9.64
CA GLY A 18 -6.22 14.57 -9.62
C GLY A 18 -5.33 13.60 -8.84
N GLU A 19 -5.91 12.65 -8.12
CA GLU A 19 -5.15 11.56 -7.50
C GLU A 19 -4.85 10.44 -8.50
N THR A 20 -3.73 9.78 -8.29
CA THR A 20 -3.37 8.55 -9.01
C THR A 20 -3.46 7.36 -8.07
N LEU A 21 -3.61 6.16 -8.63
CA LEU A 21 -3.59 4.93 -7.83
C LEU A 21 -2.30 4.83 -7.02
N GLU A 22 -1.15 5.13 -7.63
CA GLU A 22 0.15 5.17 -6.96
C GLU A 22 0.20 6.21 -5.82
N GLY A 23 -0.31 7.42 -6.07
CA GLY A 23 -0.38 8.47 -5.05
C GLY A 23 -1.24 8.05 -3.85
N LEU A 24 -2.39 7.44 -4.09
CA LEU A 24 -3.26 6.92 -3.04
C LEU A 24 -2.57 5.83 -2.22
N ILE A 25 -1.93 4.87 -2.88
CA ILE A 25 -1.21 3.78 -2.23
C ILE A 25 -0.06 4.31 -1.37
N THR A 26 0.79 5.16 -1.95
CA THR A 26 2.00 5.64 -1.27
C THR A 26 1.67 6.51 -0.06
N LYS A 27 0.64 7.35 -0.18
CA LYS A 27 0.12 8.17 0.91
C LYS A 27 -0.33 7.33 2.10
N VAL A 28 -1.24 6.38 1.90
CA VAL A 28 -1.79 5.59 3.02
C VAL A 28 -0.74 4.65 3.61
N ALA A 29 0.21 4.15 2.80
CA ALA A 29 1.32 3.36 3.32
C ALA A 29 2.25 4.18 4.23
N ALA A 30 2.58 5.42 3.85
CA ALA A 30 3.39 6.32 4.69
C ALA A 30 2.69 6.65 6.01
N GLU A 31 1.42 7.05 5.94
CA GLU A 31 0.61 7.38 7.12
C GLU A 31 0.44 6.18 8.06
N ALA A 32 0.30 4.96 7.52
CA ALA A 32 0.19 3.74 8.32
C ALA A 32 1.51 3.39 9.04
N LEU A 33 2.66 3.56 8.38
CA LEU A 33 3.98 3.39 8.99
C LEU A 33 4.20 4.42 10.11
N GLU A 34 3.82 5.68 9.89
CA GLU A 34 3.87 6.74 10.89
C GLU A 34 2.98 6.41 12.10
N HIS A 35 1.72 6.03 11.87
CA HIS A 35 0.81 5.64 12.94
C HIS A 35 1.32 4.42 13.73
N ALA A 36 2.00 3.48 13.07
CA ALA A 36 2.61 2.32 13.71
C ALA A 36 3.88 2.66 14.52
N GLY A 37 4.53 3.79 14.24
CA GLY A 37 5.81 4.16 14.83
C GLY A 37 6.98 3.26 14.41
N ILE A 38 6.87 2.60 13.25
CA ILE A 38 7.91 1.71 12.71
C ILE A 38 8.55 2.29 11.44
N GLY A 39 9.77 1.83 11.13
CA GLY A 39 10.44 2.18 9.89
C GLY A 39 10.11 1.23 8.74
N PRO A 40 10.32 1.64 7.48
CA PRO A 40 10.19 0.74 6.33
C PRO A 40 11.10 -0.50 6.40
N GLY A 41 12.23 -0.40 7.10
CA GLY A 41 13.16 -1.52 7.32
C GLY A 41 12.55 -2.67 8.11
N ASP A 42 11.57 -2.37 8.97
CA ASP A 42 10.88 -3.32 9.85
C ASP A 42 9.75 -4.09 9.12
N VAL A 43 9.46 -3.75 7.87
CA VAL A 43 8.45 -4.42 7.05
C VAL A 43 9.05 -5.63 6.37
N ASP A 44 8.55 -6.83 6.63
CA ASP A 44 9.05 -8.05 5.99
C ASP A 44 8.31 -8.41 4.69
N GLU A 45 7.01 -8.15 4.63
CA GLU A 45 6.16 -8.48 3.48
C GLU A 45 5.09 -7.42 3.27
N ILE A 46 4.76 -7.17 1.99
CA ILE A 46 3.69 -6.29 1.56
C ILE A 46 2.63 -7.11 0.84
N VAL A 47 1.38 -6.96 1.27
CA VAL A 47 0.22 -7.56 0.59
C VAL A 47 -0.74 -6.45 0.16
N LEU A 48 -0.90 -6.26 -1.14
CA LEU A 48 -1.75 -5.22 -1.72
C LEU A 48 -3.03 -5.85 -2.29
N GLY A 49 -4.17 -5.51 -1.69
CA GLY A 49 -5.48 -5.77 -2.28
C GLY A 49 -5.81 -4.73 -3.34
N HIS A 50 -5.99 -5.15 -4.60
CA HIS A 50 -6.44 -4.26 -5.67
C HIS A 50 -7.32 -5.01 -6.66
N PHE A 51 -8.62 -4.69 -6.65
CA PHE A 51 -9.59 -5.28 -7.57
C PHE A 51 -9.46 -4.67 -8.96
N ASN A 52 -9.51 -5.53 -9.98
CA ASN A 52 -9.51 -5.15 -11.40
C ASN A 52 -8.38 -4.17 -11.79
N ALA A 53 -7.15 -4.66 -11.75
CA ALA A 53 -5.98 -3.89 -12.18
C ALA A 53 -6.07 -3.40 -13.64
N GLY A 54 -6.90 -4.02 -14.48
CA GLY A 54 -7.16 -3.60 -15.86
C GLY A 54 -7.84 -2.24 -16.01
N PHE A 55 -8.34 -1.63 -14.93
CA PHE A 55 -8.80 -0.22 -14.93
C PHE A 55 -7.69 0.79 -14.63
N SER A 56 -6.50 0.32 -14.30
CA SER A 56 -5.29 1.12 -14.21
C SER A 56 -4.45 0.91 -15.46
N ALA A 57 -3.89 1.98 -16.02
CA ALA A 57 -2.88 1.85 -17.08
C ALA A 57 -1.64 1.06 -16.59
N GLN A 58 -1.42 1.06 -15.28
CA GLN A 58 -0.46 0.22 -14.58
C GLN A 58 -1.16 -1.05 -14.07
N ASP A 59 -1.02 -2.16 -14.79
CA ASP A 59 -1.64 -3.46 -14.48
C ASP A 59 -0.89 -4.23 -13.37
N PHE A 60 0.37 -3.83 -13.08
CA PHE A 60 1.23 -4.46 -12.07
C PHE A 60 1.31 -3.60 -10.80
N THR A 61 0.24 -3.62 -10.01
CA THR A 61 0.12 -2.66 -8.89
C THR A 61 0.84 -3.04 -7.62
N ALA A 62 1.27 -4.30 -7.46
CA ALA A 62 1.97 -4.78 -6.27
C ALA A 62 3.19 -3.91 -5.91
N SER A 63 4.00 -3.56 -6.91
CA SER A 63 5.23 -2.79 -6.71
C SER A 63 5.01 -1.30 -6.42
N LEU A 64 3.78 -0.78 -6.57
CA LEU A 64 3.50 0.64 -6.33
C LEU A 64 3.71 1.03 -4.86
N VAL A 65 3.49 0.11 -3.93
CA VAL A 65 3.78 0.33 -2.49
C VAL A 65 5.26 0.62 -2.25
N LEU A 66 6.16 0.10 -3.10
CA LEU A 66 7.60 0.31 -2.97
C LEU A 66 8.02 1.77 -3.23
N GLN A 67 7.15 2.57 -3.86
CA GLN A 67 7.39 4.00 -4.11
C GLN A 67 7.20 4.85 -2.85
N THR A 68 6.69 4.28 -1.75
CA THR A 68 6.53 5.00 -0.47
C THR A 68 7.86 5.42 0.15
N ASP A 69 8.90 4.57 0.06
CA ASP A 69 10.23 4.84 0.62
C ASP A 69 11.28 3.94 -0.06
N ASP A 70 12.45 4.48 -0.39
CA ASP A 70 13.54 3.73 -1.03
C ASP A 70 14.01 2.50 -0.22
N ARG A 71 13.81 2.49 1.10
CA ARG A 71 14.14 1.36 1.98
C ARG A 71 13.16 0.19 1.87
N LEU A 72 12.01 0.37 1.21
CA LEU A 72 11.11 -0.72 0.84
C LEU A 72 11.60 -1.49 -0.39
N ARG A 73 12.61 -0.98 -1.13
CA ARG A 73 13.17 -1.70 -2.27
C ARG A 73 13.54 -3.13 -1.87
N PHE A 74 13.24 -4.07 -2.74
CA PHE A 74 13.46 -5.51 -2.58
C PHE A 74 12.58 -6.22 -1.53
N LYS A 75 11.72 -5.51 -0.79
CA LYS A 75 10.70 -6.18 0.03
C LYS A 75 9.72 -6.93 -0.88
N PRO A 76 9.36 -8.18 -0.56
CA PRO A 76 8.38 -8.93 -1.35
C PRO A 76 7.03 -8.20 -1.29
N ALA A 77 6.41 -8.03 -2.46
CA ALA A 77 5.12 -7.39 -2.60
C ALA A 77 4.20 -8.29 -3.46
N THR A 78 3.10 -8.73 -2.86
CA THR A 78 2.13 -9.62 -3.49
C THR A 78 0.82 -8.89 -3.73
N ARG A 79 0.32 -8.91 -4.97
CA ARG A 79 -1.04 -8.44 -5.28
C ARG A 79 -2.03 -9.58 -5.01
N VAL A 80 -3.08 -9.29 -4.25
CA VAL A 80 -4.21 -10.19 -4.06
C VAL A 80 -5.49 -9.56 -4.58
N GLU A 81 -6.41 -10.39 -5.06
CA GLU A 81 -7.70 -9.95 -5.56
C GLU A 81 -8.76 -10.99 -5.17
N ASN A 82 -9.74 -10.56 -4.38
CA ASN A 82 -10.89 -11.38 -3.98
C ASN A 82 -12.17 -10.53 -3.92
N ALA A 83 -12.30 -9.58 -4.84
CA ALA A 83 -13.35 -8.54 -4.80
C ALA A 83 -13.48 -7.91 -3.39
N CYS A 84 -14.69 -7.46 -3.03
CA CYS A 84 -15.04 -7.00 -1.67
C CYS A 84 -15.34 -8.17 -0.74
#